data_AF-A0A7Y5NBE0-F1
#
_entry.id   AF-A0A7Y5NBE0-F1
#
_cell.length_a   1.000
_cell.length_b   1.000
_cell.length_c   1.000
_cell.angle_alpha   90.00
_cell.angle_beta   90.00
_cell.angle_gamma   90.00
#
_symmetry.space_group_name_H-M   'P 1'
#
loop_
_entity.id
_entity.type
_entity.pdbx_description
1 polymer ?
#
loop_
_entity_poly.entity_id
_entity_poly.type
_entity_poly.pdbx_seq_one_letter_code
_entity_poly.pdbx_strand_id
1 'polypeptide(L)'
;MPAAPPRRPSNGGRSARTPTGRDLAALLDTGISALGQQLSQRPLSAPVPIIDESLVPIESLLYRGRAALDRAVALRNELRGASRGPSGEELAELYDLLELATTE
;
A
#
# COMPACT_ATOMS: atom_id res chain seq x y z
N MET A 1 -63.62 -39.90 -19.71
CA MET A 1 -63.40 -38.52 -20.19
C MET A 1 -61.91 -38.21 -20.05
N PRO A 2 -61.12 -38.07 -21.14
CA PRO A 2 -59.69 -37.78 -21.01
C PRO A 2 -59.45 -36.30 -20.65
N ALA A 3 -58.55 -36.07 -19.69
CA ALA A 3 -58.18 -34.76 -19.16
C ALA A 3 -57.18 -34.01 -20.07
N ALA A 4 -57.29 -32.68 -20.12
CA ALA A 4 -56.42 -31.81 -20.90
C ALA A 4 -54.98 -31.73 -20.32
N PRO A 5 -53.93 -31.59 -21.16
CA PRO A 5 -52.56 -31.50 -20.67
C PRO A 5 -52.28 -30.14 -20.00
N PRO A 6 -51.46 -30.09 -18.93
CA PRO A 6 -51.10 -28.83 -18.29
C PRO A 6 -50.16 -28.00 -19.18
N ARG A 7 -50.43 -26.69 -19.27
CA ARG A 7 -49.58 -25.72 -19.97
C ARG A 7 -48.24 -25.58 -19.24
N ARG A 8 -47.13 -25.72 -19.96
CA ARG A 8 -45.78 -25.48 -19.42
C ARG A 8 -45.62 -24.01 -19.04
N PRO A 9 -45.02 -23.67 -17.88
CA PRO A 9 -44.61 -22.31 -17.62
C PRO A 9 -43.50 -21.93 -18.60
N SER A 10 -43.74 -20.88 -19.38
CA SER A 10 -42.71 -20.23 -20.19
C SER A 10 -41.65 -19.68 -19.24
N ASN A 11 -40.52 -20.37 -19.14
CA ASN A 11 -39.38 -19.90 -18.39
C ASN A 11 -38.79 -18.73 -19.18
N GLY A 12 -39.33 -17.53 -18.94
CA GLY A 12 -38.84 -16.28 -19.50
C GLY A 12 -37.41 -16.10 -19.05
N GLY A 13 -36.48 -16.54 -19.90
CA GLY A 13 -35.06 -16.35 -19.73
C GLY A 13 -34.79 -14.87 -19.60
N ARG A 14 -34.69 -14.38 -18.36
CA ARG A 14 -33.99 -13.14 -18.07
C ARG A 14 -32.56 -13.41 -18.50
N SER A 15 -32.23 -12.97 -19.71
CA SER A 15 -30.86 -12.93 -20.18
C SER A 15 -30.06 -12.21 -19.09
N ALA A 16 -29.23 -12.96 -18.38
CA ALA A 16 -28.40 -12.41 -17.32
C ALA A 16 -27.47 -11.41 -17.99
N ARG A 17 -27.75 -10.11 -17.82
CA ARG A 17 -26.85 -9.06 -18.30
C ARG A 17 -25.49 -9.33 -17.66
N THR A 18 -24.45 -9.42 -18.48
CA THR A 18 -23.08 -9.48 -17.99
C THR A 18 -22.86 -8.27 -17.09
N PRO A 19 -22.41 -8.45 -15.84
CA PRO A 19 -22.16 -7.35 -14.93
C PRO A 19 -21.24 -6.33 -15.60
N THR A 20 -21.58 -5.04 -15.48
CA THR A 20 -20.70 -3.99 -15.98
C THR A 20 -19.45 -3.92 -15.09
N GLY A 21 -18.39 -3.27 -15.57
CA GLY A 21 -17.21 -3.03 -14.73
C GLY A 21 -17.51 -2.24 -13.45
N ARG A 22 -18.55 -1.39 -13.47
CA ARG A 22 -19.04 -0.68 -12.28
C ARG A 22 -19.72 -1.61 -11.29
N ASP A 23 -20.55 -2.53 -11.78
CA ASP A 23 -21.22 -3.52 -10.92
C ASP A 23 -20.20 -4.47 -10.27
N LEU A 24 -19.15 -4.85 -11.01
CA LEU A 24 -18.04 -5.63 -10.47
C LEU A 24 -17.27 -4.86 -9.39
N ALA A 25 -16.92 -3.59 -9.65
CA ALA A 25 -16.22 -2.76 -8.67
C ALA A 25 -17.02 -2.62 -7.36
N ALA A 26 -18.33 -2.38 -7.45
CA ALA A 26 -19.19 -2.29 -6.28
C ALA A 26 -19.27 -3.61 -5.49
N LEU A 27 -19.31 -4.75 -6.18
CA LEU A 27 -19.29 -6.07 -5.55
C LEU A 27 -17.96 -6.35 -4.84
N LEU A 28 -16.84 -6.01 -5.48
CA LEU A 28 -15.50 -6.16 -4.90
C LEU A 28 -15.33 -5.29 -3.66
N ASP A 29 -15.74 -4.02 -3.73
CA ASP A 29 -15.62 -3.08 -2.61
C ASP A 29 -16.43 -3.54 -1.40
N THR A 30 -17.64 -4.05 -1.65
CA THR A 30 -18.49 -4.67 -0.62
C THR A 30 -17.84 -5.92 -0.02
N GLY A 31 -17.30 -6.80 -0.87
CA GLY A 31 -16.66 -8.04 -0.43
C GLY A 31 -15.39 -7.80 0.38
N ILE A 32 -14.54 -6.88 -0.06
CA ILE A 32 -13.30 -6.50 0.64
C ILE A 32 -13.62 -5.84 1.98
N SER A 33 -14.59 -4.93 2.00
CA SER A 33 -15.03 -4.28 3.24
C SER A 33 -15.55 -5.29 4.25
N ALA A 34 -16.41 -6.22 3.83
CA ALA A 34 -16.94 -7.27 4.69
C ALA A 34 -15.84 -8.21 5.20
N LEU A 35 -14.88 -8.59 4.35
CA LEU A 35 -13.74 -9.39 4.75
C LEU A 35 -12.86 -8.66 5.77
N GLY A 36 -12.58 -7.38 5.55
CA GLY A 36 -11.81 -6.55 6.48
C GLY A 36 -12.47 -6.49 7.86
N GLN A 37 -13.79 -6.26 7.92
CA GLN A 37 -14.54 -6.26 9.18
C GLN A 37 -14.46 -7.60 9.90
N GLN A 38 -14.56 -8.70 9.16
CA GLN A 38 -14.48 -10.05 9.73
C GLN A 38 -13.10 -10.35 10.29
N LEU A 39 -12.03 -9.97 9.57
CA LEU A 39 -10.64 -10.20 10.00
C LEU A 39 -10.25 -9.35 11.21
N SER A 40 -10.84 -8.16 11.38
CA SER A 40 -10.67 -7.35 12.59
C SER A 40 -11.26 -8.01 13.85
N GLN A 41 -12.35 -8.77 13.71
CA GLN A 41 -13.00 -9.46 14.83
C GLN A 41 -12.43 -10.86 15.08
N ARG A 42 -12.10 -11.57 14.01
CA ARG A 42 -11.54 -12.94 14.04
C ARG A 42 -10.33 -12.99 13.10
N PRO A 43 -9.16 -12.55 13.56
CA PRO A 43 -7.95 -12.62 12.77
C PRO A 43 -7.55 -14.09 12.54
N LEU A 44 -6.87 -14.35 11.42
CA LEU A 44 -6.41 -15.70 11.06
C LEU A 44 -5.27 -16.20 11.95
N SER A 45 -4.58 -15.28 12.63
CA SER A 45 -3.54 -15.54 13.62
C SER A 45 -3.63 -14.51 14.74
N ALA A 46 -3.00 -14.79 15.88
CA ALA A 46 -2.84 -13.78 16.91
C ALA A 46 -2.09 -12.56 16.34
N PRO A 47 -2.61 -11.32 16.51
CA PRO A 47 -1.85 -10.12 16.16
C PRO A 47 -0.54 -10.10 16.94
N VAL A 48 0.56 -9.85 16.23
CA VAL A 48 1.88 -9.69 16.87
C VAL A 48 1.93 -8.27 17.43
N PRO A 49 2.13 -8.10 18.74
CA PRO A 49 2.32 -6.77 19.30
C PRO A 49 3.60 -6.16 18.72
N ILE A 50 3.51 -4.90 18.29
CA ILE A 50 4.70 -4.11 17.95
C ILE A 50 5.36 -3.77 19.28
N ILE A 51 6.50 -4.40 19.58
CA ILE A 51 7.17 -4.28 20.89
C ILE A 51 7.92 -2.94 21.01
N ASP A 52 8.25 -2.33 19.87
CA ASP A 52 8.94 -1.05 19.79
C ASP A 52 8.11 -0.07 18.94
N GLU A 53 7.34 0.79 19.61
CA GLU A 53 6.63 1.91 19.01
C GLU A 53 7.52 3.15 18.85
N SER A 54 8.86 3.01 18.93
CA SER A 54 9.73 4.13 18.61
C SER A 54 9.47 4.58 17.18
N LEU A 55 9.10 5.85 17.03
CA LEU A 55 8.95 6.47 15.73
C LEU A 55 10.35 6.57 15.12
N VAL A 56 10.66 5.65 14.20
CA VAL A 56 11.90 5.68 13.43
C VAL A 56 11.68 6.57 12.21
N PRO A 57 12.47 7.64 12.00
CA PRO A 57 12.42 8.44 10.78
C PRO A 57 12.62 7.56 9.54
N ILE A 58 11.89 7.86 8.45
CA ILE A 58 11.94 7.09 7.21
C ILE A 58 13.37 7.06 6.64
N GLU A 59 14.11 8.14 6.83
CA GLU A 59 15.48 8.34 6.38
C GLU A 59 16.41 7.27 6.99
N SER A 60 16.22 6.93 8.26
CA SER A 60 17.00 5.89 8.97
C SER A 60 16.73 4.48 8.44
N LEU A 61 15.55 4.26 7.85
CA LEU A 61 15.18 2.97 7.25
C LEU A 61 15.71 2.83 5.82
N LEU A 62 15.78 3.93 5.07
CA LEU A 62 16.24 3.95 3.68
C LEU A 62 17.75 4.06 3.56
N TYR A 63 18.38 4.82 4.47
CA TYR A 63 19.78 5.16 4.43
C TYR A 63 20.43 4.74 5.75
N ARG A 64 20.92 3.49 5.80
CA ARG A 64 21.76 2.98 6.89
C ARG A 64 23.12 2.54 6.35
N GLY A 65 24.18 2.78 7.11
CA GLY A 65 25.53 2.36 6.78
C GLY A 65 25.93 2.78 5.36
N ARG A 66 26.14 1.80 4.48
CA ARG A 66 26.65 2.07 3.12
C ARG A 66 25.69 2.90 2.26
N ALA A 67 24.38 2.68 2.36
CA ALA A 67 23.39 3.41 1.57
C ALA A 67 23.38 4.91 1.91
N ALA A 68 23.56 5.24 3.19
CA ALA A 68 23.67 6.63 3.64
C ALA A 68 24.92 7.32 3.08
N LEU A 69 26.06 6.62 3.06
CA LEU A 69 27.29 7.14 2.47
C LEU A 69 27.16 7.39 0.97
N ASP A 70 26.53 6.46 0.23
CA ASP A 70 26.34 6.62 -1.22
C ASP A 70 25.43 7.83 -1.54
N ARG A 71 24.38 8.06 -0.74
CA ARG A 71 23.54 9.26 -0.85
C ARG A 71 24.29 10.53 -0.49
N ALA A 72 25.11 10.54 0.57
CA ALA A 72 25.94 11.69 0.95
C ALA A 72 26.92 12.08 -0.18
N VAL A 73 27.50 11.09 -0.85
CA VAL A 73 28.39 11.31 -2.02
C VAL A 73 27.62 11.93 -3.18
N ALA A 74 26.40 11.46 -3.45
CA ALA A 74 25.53 12.02 -4.49
C ALA A 74 25.19 13.48 -4.19
N LEU A 75 24.70 13.77 -2.98
CA LEU A 75 24.34 15.13 -2.54
C LEU A 75 25.54 16.09 -2.63
N ARG A 76 26.72 15.67 -2.18
CA ARG A 76 27.96 16.46 -2.34
C ARG A 76 28.25 16.79 -3.81
N ASN A 77 28.04 15.84 -4.71
CA ASN A 77 28.28 16.06 -6.14
C ASN A 77 27.28 17.05 -6.73
N GLU A 78 26.01 16.96 -6.33
CA GLU A 78 24.96 17.93 -6.69
C GLU A 78 25.31 19.34 -6.20
N LEU A 79 25.71 19.48 -4.93
CA LEU A 79 26.10 20.76 -4.34
C LEU A 79 27.32 21.38 -5.03
N ARG A 80 28.31 20.58 -5.41
CA ARG A 80 29.50 21.07 -6.12
C ARG A 80 29.18 21.51 -7.55
N GLY A 81 28.17 20.92 -8.18
CA GLY A 81 27.69 21.30 -9.51
C GLY A 81 26.75 22.51 -9.50
N ALA A 82 26.20 22.88 -8.34
CA ALA A 82 25.28 23.99 -8.22
C ALA A 82 25.99 25.34 -8.40
N SER A 83 25.35 26.27 -9.11
CA SER A 83 25.82 27.66 -9.24
C SER A 83 25.49 28.55 -8.04
N ARG A 84 24.88 27.96 -7.00
CA ARG A 84 24.54 28.63 -5.74
C ARG A 84 25.24 27.94 -4.58
N GLY A 85 25.41 28.67 -3.48
CA GLY A 85 25.83 28.07 -2.21
C GLY A 85 24.79 27.06 -1.69
N PRO A 86 25.23 26.05 -0.93
CA PRO A 86 24.32 25.09 -0.30
C PRO A 86 23.39 25.79 0.69
N SER A 87 22.14 25.36 0.73
CA SER A 87 21.16 25.82 1.71
C SER A 87 21.45 25.17 3.06
N GLY A 88 20.87 25.74 4.13
CA GLY A 88 20.97 25.13 5.46
C GLY A 88 20.36 23.73 5.52
N GLU A 89 19.27 23.48 4.79
CA GLU A 89 18.61 22.18 4.71
C GLU A 89 19.49 21.14 4.00
N GLU A 90 20.17 21.52 2.91
CA GLU A 90 21.08 20.62 2.19
C GLU A 90 22.31 20.24 3.05
N LEU A 91 22.79 21.17 3.87
CA LEU A 91 23.86 20.89 4.84
C LEU A 91 23.36 20.01 5.98
N ALA A 92 22.14 20.24 6.48
CA ALA A 92 21.52 19.39 7.49
C ALA A 92 21.36 17.95 7.00
N GLU A 93 20.79 17.74 5.80
CA GLU A 93 20.67 16.41 5.18
C GLU A 93 22.05 15.74 5.06
N LEU A 94 23.08 16.49 4.64
CA LEU A 94 24.43 15.94 4.55
C LEU A 94 24.98 15.47 5.91
N TYR A 95 24.73 16.20 6.99
CA TYR A 95 25.17 15.81 8.34
C TYR A 95 24.41 14.59 8.85
N ASP A 96 23.09 14.55 8.65
CA ASP A 96 22.25 13.41 9.06
C ASP A 96 22.70 12.14 8.32
N LEU A 97 22.99 12.23 7.02
CA LEU A 97 23.49 11.10 6.23
C LEU A 97 24.86 10.61 6.72
N LEU A 98 25.73 11.50 7.19
CA LEU A 98 27.02 11.12 7.76
C LEU A 98 26.85 10.40 9.11
N GLU A 99 25.93 10.86 9.95
CA GLU A 99 25.59 10.19 11.22
C GLU A 99 25.00 8.79 10.95
N LEU A 100 24.04 8.70 10.04
CA LEU A 100 23.44 7.44 9.63
C LEU A 100 24.45 6.46 9.01
N ALA A 101 25.46 6.95 8.31
CA ALA A 101 26.53 6.12 7.75
C ALA A 101 27.42 5.48 8.83
N THR A 102 27.48 6.04 10.04
CA THR A 102 28.21 5.46 11.18
C THR A 102 27.41 4.41 11.94
N THR A 103 26.11 4.30 11.66
CA THR A 103 25.24 3.32 12.30
C THR A 103 25.24 2.05 11.45
N GLU A 104 25.90 0.98 11.93
CA GLU A 104 25.95 -0.35 11.28
C GLU A 104 24.58 -1.02 11.26
#